data_AF-A0A7M5XM26-F1
#
_entry.id   AF-A0A7M5XM26-F1
#
_cell.length_a   1.000
_cell.length_b   1.000
_cell.length_c   1.000
_cell.angle_alpha   90.00
_cell.angle_beta   90.00
_cell.angle_gamma   90.00
#
_symmetry.space_group_name_H-M   'P 1'
#
loop_
_entity.id
_entity.type
_entity.pdbx_description
1 polymer ?
#
loop_
_entity_poly.entity_id
_entity_poly.type
_entity_poly.pdbx_seq_one_letter_code
_entity_poly.pdbx_strand_id
1 'polypeptide(L)'
;IEVPGDGHCIFYSWEISLTASSTSKFKPTYTSLLDLVRMEFLTNQDNYKPFFFGQKDYNDEIKQTLDNKSYANCISDMMANALSNTTKTTAVVWEKENGQLVQRNVIIPALDANPVNGIIHLHKEGQHFEPIVKRQQKEISDALSSTHGLSLQQTQALSS
;
A
#
# COMPACT_ATOMS: atom_id res chain seq x y z
N ILE A 1 6.07 -6.79 4.00
CA ILE A 1 5.53 -8.17 4.08
C ILE A 1 5.69 -8.73 2.70
N GLU A 2 6.24 -9.93 2.54
CA GLU A 2 6.42 -10.51 1.21
C GLU A 2 5.05 -10.86 0.59
N VAL A 3 4.86 -10.58 -0.68
CA VAL A 3 3.65 -10.92 -1.45
C VAL A 3 4.05 -11.74 -2.69
N PRO A 4 3.11 -12.45 -3.36
CA PRO A 4 3.45 -13.19 -4.57
C PRO A 4 4.17 -12.32 -5.60
N GLY A 5 5.28 -12.84 -6.13
CA GLY A 5 6.04 -12.25 -7.23
C GLY A 5 5.35 -12.44 -8.58
N ASP A 6 4.08 -12.03 -8.69
CA ASP A 6 3.38 -11.88 -9.97
C ASP A 6 2.89 -10.43 -10.25
N GLY A 7 2.38 -10.16 -11.46
CA GLY A 7 1.99 -8.81 -11.88
C GLY A 7 0.85 -8.20 -11.07
N HIS A 8 0.29 -8.96 -10.10
CA HIS A 8 -0.68 -8.48 -9.14
C HIS A 8 -0.07 -8.11 -7.79
N CYS A 9 1.25 -8.16 -7.61
CA CYS A 9 1.94 -7.76 -6.37
C CYS A 9 1.50 -6.40 -5.82
N ILE A 10 1.19 -5.43 -6.69
CA ILE A 10 0.65 -4.15 -6.27
C ILE A 10 -0.74 -4.25 -5.64
N PHE A 11 -1.63 -5.09 -6.18
CA PHE A 11 -2.97 -5.31 -5.63
C PHE A 11 -2.91 -6.05 -4.28
N TYR A 12 -2.06 -7.08 -4.18
CA TYR A 12 -1.81 -7.77 -2.91
C TYR A 12 -1.28 -6.80 -1.84
N SER A 13 -0.32 -5.97 -2.22
CA SER A 13 0.26 -4.97 -1.31
C SER A 13 -0.75 -3.92 -0.87
N TRP A 14 -1.61 -3.47 -1.79
CA TRP A 14 -2.64 -2.50 -1.49
C TRP A 14 -3.72 -3.07 -0.57
N GLU A 15 -4.20 -4.30 -0.83
CA GLU A 15 -5.13 -5.03 0.04
C GLU A 15 -4.59 -5.13 1.47
N ILE A 16 -3.35 -5.60 1.63
CA ILE A 16 -2.73 -5.77 2.95
C ILE A 16 -2.62 -4.41 3.66
N SER A 17 -2.20 -3.36 2.94
CA SER A 17 -2.02 -2.04 3.52
C SER A 17 -3.35 -1.40 3.97
N LEU A 18 -4.41 -1.54 3.16
CA LEU A 18 -5.74 -1.05 3.52
C LEU A 18 -6.34 -1.85 4.68
N THR A 19 -6.13 -3.16 4.71
CA THR A 19 -6.65 -4.04 5.77
C THR A 19 -5.91 -3.85 7.10
N ALA A 20 -4.60 -3.58 7.06
CA ALA A 20 -3.79 -3.28 8.23
C ALA A 20 -4.05 -1.88 8.81
N SER A 21 -4.61 -0.96 8.01
CA SER A 21 -4.97 0.37 8.47
C SER A 21 -6.11 0.31 9.49
N SER A 22 -5.85 0.78 10.71
CA SER A 22 -6.86 0.84 11.78
C SER A 22 -7.96 1.85 11.50
N THR A 23 -7.73 2.80 10.59
CA THR A 23 -8.67 3.88 10.26
C THR A 23 -9.59 3.54 9.09
N SER A 24 -9.26 2.52 8.28
CA SER A 24 -10.08 2.13 7.14
C SER A 24 -11.17 1.14 7.55
N LYS A 25 -12.44 1.51 7.34
CA LYS A 25 -13.56 0.55 7.34
C LYS A 25 -13.63 -0.27 6.05
N PHE A 26 -12.94 0.18 5.00
CA PHE A 26 -12.87 -0.46 3.71
C PHE A 26 -11.73 -1.49 3.70
N LYS A 27 -12.09 -2.77 3.58
CA LYS A 27 -11.16 -3.90 3.57
C LYS A 27 -11.37 -4.73 2.29
N PRO A 28 -10.90 -4.24 1.13
CA PRO A 28 -11.09 -4.92 -0.13
C PRO A 28 -10.20 -6.15 -0.24
N THR A 29 -10.61 -7.11 -1.08
CA THR A 29 -9.72 -8.17 -1.57
C THR A 29 -8.95 -7.67 -2.79
N TYR A 30 -7.84 -8.29 -3.15
CA TYR A 30 -7.12 -7.93 -4.38
C TYR A 30 -8.00 -8.07 -5.63
N THR A 31 -8.94 -9.03 -5.63
CA THR A 31 -9.92 -9.20 -6.72
C THR A 31 -10.88 -8.03 -6.82
N SER A 32 -11.39 -7.50 -5.70
CA SER A 32 -12.26 -6.32 -5.76
C SER A 32 -11.48 -5.06 -6.14
N LEU A 33 -10.20 -4.96 -5.78
CA LEU A 33 -9.32 -3.90 -6.27
C LEU A 33 -9.09 -3.98 -7.78
N LEU A 34 -8.92 -5.19 -8.35
CA LEU A 34 -8.84 -5.39 -9.80
C LEU A 34 -10.11 -4.89 -10.50
N ASP A 35 -11.28 -5.22 -9.97
CA ASP A 35 -12.56 -4.77 -10.54
C ASP A 35 -12.72 -3.25 -10.45
N LEU A 36 -12.33 -2.64 -9.33
CA LEU A 36 -12.34 -1.17 -9.17
C LEU A 36 -11.40 -0.49 -10.18
N VAL A 37 -10.18 -0.99 -10.35
CA VAL A 37 -9.23 -0.45 -11.33
C VAL A 37 -9.74 -0.65 -12.76
N ARG A 38 -10.39 -1.79 -13.05
CA ARG A 38 -11.04 -2.01 -14.36
C ARG A 38 -12.11 -0.94 -14.62
N MET A 39 -12.97 -0.67 -13.65
CA MET A 39 -13.99 0.38 -13.77
C MET A 39 -13.38 1.79 -13.91
N GLU A 40 -12.29 2.07 -13.21
CA GLU A 40 -11.55 3.34 -13.30
C GLU A 40 -10.98 3.54 -14.71
N PHE A 41 -10.34 2.53 -15.30
CA PHE A 41 -9.82 2.60 -16.66
C PHE A 41 -10.93 2.80 -17.71
N LEU A 42 -12.09 2.18 -17.52
CA LEU A 42 -13.24 2.34 -18.42
C LEU A 42 -13.89 3.72 -18.27
N THR A 43 -14.02 4.22 -17.05
CA THR A 43 -14.70 5.50 -16.75
C THR A 43 -13.84 6.69 -17.16
N ASN A 44 -12.53 6.60 -16.92
CA ASN A 44 -11.58 7.68 -17.13
C ASN A 44 -10.64 7.38 -18.30
N GLN A 45 -11.19 6.80 -19.38
CA GLN A 45 -10.44 6.28 -20.52
C GLN A 45 -9.40 7.27 -21.07
N ASP A 46 -9.74 8.55 -21.21
CA ASP A 46 -8.83 9.55 -21.78
C ASP A 46 -7.52 9.72 -20.98
N ASN A 47 -7.57 9.48 -19.66
CA ASN A 47 -6.39 9.57 -18.79
C ASN A 47 -5.46 8.35 -18.93
N TYR A 48 -6.01 7.19 -19.26
CA TYR A 48 -5.29 5.91 -19.23
C TYR A 48 -4.98 5.35 -20.61
N LYS A 49 -5.73 5.74 -21.65
CA LYS A 49 -5.51 5.34 -23.04
C LYS A 49 -4.06 5.53 -23.53
N PRO A 50 -3.32 6.59 -23.14
CA PRO A 50 -1.91 6.72 -23.49
C PRO A 50 -0.98 5.67 -22.88
N PHE A 51 -1.45 4.70 -22.10
CA PHE A 51 -0.63 3.60 -21.56
C PHE A 51 -0.92 2.26 -22.26
N PHE A 52 -1.96 2.22 -23.10
CA PHE A 52 -2.42 1.05 -23.85
C PHE A 52 -2.12 1.29 -25.34
N PHE A 53 -0.97 0.78 -25.79
CA PHE A 53 -0.39 1.08 -27.10
C PHE A 53 -0.51 -0.07 -28.11
N GLY A 54 -1.20 -1.16 -27.76
CA GLY A 54 -1.01 -2.45 -28.42
C GLY A 54 -2.11 -2.86 -29.40
N GLN A 55 -3.34 -2.41 -29.24
CA GLN A 55 -4.51 -2.99 -29.89
C GLN A 55 -5.53 -1.96 -30.37
N LYS A 56 -6.39 -2.41 -31.30
CA LYS A 56 -7.52 -1.61 -31.81
C LYS A 56 -8.64 -1.45 -30.79
N ASP A 57 -8.74 -2.35 -29.81
CA ASP A 57 -9.79 -2.35 -28.79
C ASP A 57 -9.19 -2.14 -27.39
N TYR A 58 -9.55 -1.02 -26.79
CA TYR A 58 -9.15 -0.60 -25.45
C TYR A 58 -9.63 -1.56 -24.34
N ASN A 59 -10.81 -2.16 -24.50
CA ASN A 59 -11.37 -3.08 -23.52
C ASN A 59 -10.55 -4.38 -23.47
N ASP A 60 -10.12 -4.86 -24.64
CA ASP A 60 -9.26 -6.04 -24.75
C ASP A 60 -7.88 -5.76 -24.15
N GLU A 61 -7.33 -4.56 -24.30
CA GLU A 61 -6.06 -4.19 -23.65
C GLU A 61 -6.16 -4.12 -22.13
N ILE A 62 -7.24 -3.55 -21.59
CA ILE A 62 -7.50 -3.55 -20.13
C ILE A 62 -7.56 -4.99 -19.64
N LYS A 63 -8.34 -5.83 -20.32
CA LYS A 63 -8.49 -7.24 -19.96
C LYS A 63 -7.15 -7.96 -19.99
N GLN A 64 -6.38 -7.80 -21.07
CA GLN A 64 -5.07 -8.42 -21.21
C GLN A 64 -4.11 -7.97 -20.10
N THR A 65 -4.13 -6.67 -19.77
CA THR A 65 -3.25 -6.08 -18.76
C THR A 65 -3.59 -6.57 -17.35
N LEU A 66 -4.87 -6.57 -17.00
CA LEU A 66 -5.34 -6.98 -15.67
C LEU A 66 -5.38 -8.50 -15.49
N ASP A 67 -5.75 -9.28 -16.52
CA ASP A 67 -5.96 -10.72 -16.38
C ASP A 67 -4.65 -11.52 -16.58
N ASN A 68 -3.72 -11.04 -17.42
CA ASN A 68 -2.47 -11.77 -17.71
C ASN A 68 -1.32 -11.46 -16.74
N LYS A 69 -1.59 -10.77 -15.62
CA LYS A 69 -0.57 -10.43 -14.62
C LYS A 69 0.66 -9.74 -15.24
N SER A 70 0.42 -8.77 -16.14
CA SER A 70 1.48 -8.07 -16.86
C SER A 70 2.35 -7.22 -15.92
N TYR A 71 3.62 -7.04 -16.29
CA TYR A 71 4.70 -6.60 -15.40
C TYR A 71 5.53 -5.41 -15.92
N ALA A 72 5.00 -4.63 -16.85
CA ALA A 72 5.77 -3.50 -17.38
C ALA A 72 5.80 -2.29 -16.41
N ASN A 73 6.95 -1.59 -16.36
CA ASN A 73 7.16 -0.35 -15.58
C ASN A 73 6.04 0.69 -15.76
N CYS A 74 5.64 0.96 -17.00
CA CYS A 74 4.60 1.94 -17.30
C CYS A 74 3.21 1.49 -16.81
N ILE A 75 3.01 0.17 -16.67
CA ILE A 75 1.76 -0.42 -16.20
C ILE A 75 1.69 -0.35 -14.67
N SER A 76 2.81 -0.55 -13.96
CA SER A 76 2.81 -0.55 -12.50
C SER A 76 2.48 0.81 -11.89
N ASP A 77 3.05 1.89 -12.43
CA ASP A 77 2.80 3.24 -11.91
C ASP A 77 1.41 3.74 -12.31
N MET A 78 0.91 3.35 -13.50
CA MET A 78 -0.47 3.57 -13.90
C MET A 78 -1.45 2.87 -12.95
N MET A 79 -1.21 1.58 -12.63
CA MET A 79 -2.02 0.82 -11.68
C MET A 79 -2.05 1.47 -10.31
N ALA A 80 -0.91 1.97 -9.83
CA ALA A 80 -0.83 2.67 -8.56
C ALA A 80 -1.67 3.96 -8.52
N ASN A 81 -1.70 4.73 -9.63
CA ASN A 81 -2.57 5.90 -9.75
C ASN A 81 -4.06 5.52 -9.74
N ALA A 82 -4.44 4.49 -10.50
CA ALA A 82 -5.82 4.01 -10.53
C ALA A 82 -6.28 3.46 -9.17
N LEU A 83 -5.41 2.74 -8.46
CA LEU A 83 -5.67 2.29 -7.09
C LEU A 83 -5.84 3.47 -6.13
N SER A 84 -4.97 4.46 -6.23
CA SER A 84 -5.06 5.70 -5.43
C SER A 84 -6.42 6.40 -5.63
N ASN A 85 -6.86 6.58 -6.88
CA ASN A 85 -8.16 7.18 -7.20
C ASN A 85 -9.34 6.35 -6.68
N THR A 86 -9.34 5.05 -6.96
CA THR A 86 -10.47 4.16 -6.62
C THR A 86 -10.63 3.94 -5.13
N THR A 87 -9.53 3.84 -4.38
CA THR A 87 -9.56 3.65 -2.93
C THR A 87 -9.50 4.97 -2.16
N LYS A 88 -9.38 6.10 -2.88
CA LYS A 88 -9.13 7.45 -2.33
C LYS A 88 -8.00 7.43 -1.30
N THR A 89 -6.88 6.80 -1.63
CA THR A 89 -5.78 6.56 -0.67
C THR A 89 -4.48 7.11 -1.24
N THR A 90 -3.75 7.88 -0.44
CA THR A 90 -2.41 8.30 -0.81
C THR A 90 -1.43 7.14 -0.61
N ALA A 91 -0.62 6.84 -1.61
CA ALA A 91 0.45 5.85 -1.49
C ALA A 91 1.82 6.53 -1.47
N VAL A 92 2.61 6.24 -0.45
CA VAL A 92 4.02 6.65 -0.37
C VAL A 92 4.88 5.46 -0.80
N VAL A 93 5.64 5.63 -1.89
CA VAL A 93 6.50 4.59 -2.46
C VAL A 93 7.94 4.82 -2.01
N TRP A 94 8.52 3.79 -1.43
CA TRP A 94 9.88 3.72 -0.92
C TRP A 94 10.70 2.75 -1.76
N GLU A 95 11.96 3.09 -2.03
CA GLU A 95 12.91 2.19 -2.69
C GLU A 95 14.18 2.05 -1.83
N LYS A 96 14.90 0.94 -1.96
CA LYS A 96 16.19 0.77 -1.28
C LYS A 96 17.31 1.45 -2.06
N GLU A 97 18.03 2.33 -1.39
CA GLU A 97 19.29 2.91 -1.85
C GLU A 97 20.33 2.72 -0.75
N ASN A 98 21.47 2.08 -1.08
CA ASN A 98 22.55 1.80 -0.12
C ASN A 98 22.08 1.09 1.17
N GLY A 99 21.09 0.20 1.04
CA GLY A 99 20.50 -0.54 2.16
C GLY A 99 19.50 0.24 3.02
N GLN A 100 19.20 1.50 2.68
CA GLN A 100 18.20 2.32 3.37
C GLN A 100 16.97 2.56 2.50
N LEU A 101 15.79 2.62 3.12
CA LEU A 101 14.56 3.00 2.43
C LEU A 101 14.53 4.52 2.23
N VAL A 102 14.43 4.94 0.97
CA VAL A 102 14.33 6.34 0.57
C VAL A 102 12.96 6.56 -0.09
N GLN A 103 12.27 7.63 0.30
CA GLN A 103 11.01 8.01 -0.33
C GLN A 103 11.30 8.48 -1.76
N ARG A 104 10.69 7.83 -2.76
CA ARG A 104 10.88 8.17 -4.17
C ARG A 104 9.68 8.85 -4.78
N ASN A 105 8.48 8.37 -4.45
CA ASN A 105 7.26 8.86 -5.06
C ASN A 105 6.13 8.97 -4.04
N VAL A 106 5.23 9.92 -4.26
CA VAL A 106 3.98 10.07 -3.52
C VAL A 106 2.86 10.15 -4.53
N ILE A 107 1.99 9.16 -4.49
CA ILE A 107 0.85 9.01 -5.39
C ILE A 107 -0.38 9.49 -4.63
N ILE A 108 -0.98 10.57 -5.11
CA ILE A 108 -2.11 11.24 -4.46
C ILE A 108 -3.35 11.03 -5.35
N PRO A 109 -4.54 10.76 -4.78
CA PRO A 109 -5.77 10.70 -5.55
C PRO A 109 -6.02 12.03 -6.28
N ALA A 110 -6.61 12.00 -7.47
CA ALA A 110 -6.99 13.22 -8.19
C ALA A 110 -7.87 14.14 -7.31
N LEU A 111 -7.75 15.47 -7.52
CA LEU A 111 -8.24 16.53 -6.61
C LEU A 111 -9.73 16.44 -6.22
N ASP A 112 -10.53 15.75 -7.01
CA ASP A 112 -11.98 15.56 -6.83
C ASP A 112 -12.29 14.46 -5.79
N ALA A 113 -11.28 13.70 -5.36
CA ALA A 113 -11.40 12.55 -4.47
C ALA A 113 -11.43 12.93 -2.97
N ASN A 114 -11.79 14.16 -2.62
CA ASN A 114 -11.92 14.55 -1.22
C ASN A 114 -13.17 13.92 -0.57
N PRO A 115 -13.06 13.39 0.67
CA PRO A 115 -11.85 13.26 1.48
C PRO A 115 -10.98 12.05 1.10
N VAL A 116 -9.66 12.18 1.28
CA VAL A 116 -8.70 11.06 1.23
C VAL A 116 -8.93 10.14 2.44
N ASN A 117 -9.09 8.84 2.21
CA ASN A 117 -9.41 7.82 3.21
C ASN A 117 -8.21 7.40 4.08
N GLY A 118 -6.98 7.67 3.65
CA GLY A 118 -5.77 7.33 4.40
C GLY A 118 -4.48 7.40 3.60
N ILE A 119 -3.39 7.02 4.25
CA ILE A 119 -2.05 6.91 3.67
C ILE A 119 -1.56 5.47 3.84
N ILE A 120 -1.05 4.87 2.76
CA ILE A 120 -0.35 3.58 2.80
C ILE A 120 1.11 3.77 2.40
N HIS A 121 1.95 2.82 2.82
CA HIS A 121 3.37 2.81 2.49
C HIS A 121 3.71 1.52 1.74
N LEU A 122 4.39 1.66 0.61
CA LEU A 122 4.77 0.56 -0.27
C LEU A 122 6.28 0.60 -0.50
N HIS A 123 6.92 -0.55 -0.43
CA HIS A 123 8.29 -0.76 -0.90
C HIS A 123 8.24 -1.21 -2.36
N LYS A 124 9.04 -0.60 -3.23
CA LYS A 124 9.19 -0.98 -4.65
C LYS A 124 10.62 -1.47 -4.89
N GLU A 125 10.76 -2.64 -5.49
CA GLU A 125 12.03 -3.20 -5.95
C GLU A 125 11.87 -3.68 -7.40
N GLY A 126 12.45 -2.92 -8.34
CA GLY A 126 12.15 -3.11 -9.77
C GLY A 126 10.65 -2.89 -10.05
N GLN A 127 9.94 -3.95 -10.44
CA GLN A 127 8.49 -3.95 -10.67
C GLN A 127 7.66 -4.46 -9.50
N HIS A 128 8.33 -5.02 -8.50
CA HIS A 128 7.66 -5.69 -7.41
C HIS A 128 7.30 -4.71 -6.31
N PHE A 129 6.08 -4.82 -5.79
CA PHE A 129 5.60 -4.02 -4.67
C PHE A 129 5.40 -4.91 -3.46
N GLU A 130 5.77 -4.39 -2.30
CA GLU A 130 5.49 -4.99 -0.99
C GLU A 130 4.88 -3.95 -0.05
N PRO A 131 3.92 -4.29 0.82
CA PRO A 131 3.39 -3.37 1.80
C PRO A 131 4.35 -3.19 2.97
N ILE A 132 4.49 -1.92 3.39
CA ILE A 132 5.13 -1.53 4.64
C ILE A 132 4.02 -1.21 5.65
N VAL A 133 3.73 -2.17 6.52
CA VAL A 133 2.78 -1.98 7.61
C VAL A 133 3.51 -1.65 8.90
N LYS A 134 3.01 -0.68 9.68
CA LYS A 134 3.51 -0.46 11.03
C LYS A 134 3.23 -1.73 11.83
N ARG A 135 4.27 -2.32 12.44
CA ARG A 135 4.04 -3.31 13.50
C ARG A 135 3.18 -2.63 14.56
N GLN A 136 2.03 -3.21 14.90
CA GLN A 136 1.33 -2.79 16.10
C GLN A 136 2.30 -3.02 17.26
N GLN A 137 2.89 -1.95 17.79
CA GLN A 137 3.64 -2.02 19.04
C GLN A 137 2.63 -2.28 20.15
N LYS A 138 2.23 -3.54 20.32
CA LYS A 138 1.40 -3.97 21.44
C LYS A 138 2.17 -4.82 22.47
N GLU A 139 3.47 -5.09 22.27
CA GLU A 139 4.19 -6.06 23.12
C GLU A 139 5.56 -5.62 23.63
N ILE A 140 6.09 -4.45 23.22
CA ILE A 140 7.38 -3.97 23.78
C ILE A 140 7.15 -3.09 25.03
N SER A 141 6.01 -2.40 25.17
CA SER A 141 5.68 -1.68 26.40
C SER A 141 5.42 -2.61 27.58
N ASP A 142 4.80 -3.76 27.32
CA ASP A 142 4.39 -4.69 28.38
C ASP A 142 5.58 -5.55 28.84
N ALA A 143 6.53 -5.84 27.93
CA ALA A 143 7.83 -6.42 28.28
C ALA A 143 8.73 -5.43 29.04
N LEU A 144 8.78 -4.14 28.65
CA LEU A 144 9.58 -3.13 29.35
C LEU A 144 8.99 -2.71 30.71
N SER A 145 7.66 -2.75 30.85
CA SER A 145 6.97 -2.49 32.13
C SER A 145 7.10 -3.66 33.11
N SER A 146 7.18 -4.90 32.61
CA SER A 146 7.39 -6.10 33.45
C SER A 146 8.86 -6.37 33.79
N THR A 147 9.82 -5.81 33.05
CA THR A 147 11.26 -5.99 33.32
C THR A 147 11.86 -4.90 34.24
N HIS A 148 11.16 -3.79 34.46
CA HIS A 148 11.58 -2.71 35.39
C HIS A 148 10.66 -2.51 36.61
N GLY A 149 9.70 -3.42 36.83
CA GLY A 149 8.75 -3.38 37.94
C GLY A 149 9.18 -4.12 39.22
N LEU A 150 10.48 -4.15 39.57
CA LEU A 150 10.95 -4.68 40.86
C LEU A 150 11.35 -3.55 41.81
N SER A 151 10.38 -3.21 42.66
CA SER A 151 10.49 -2.69 44.04
C SER A 151 11.40 -1.49 44.31
N LEU A 152 10.78 -0.30 44.39
CA LEU A 152 11.21 0.77 45.29
C LEU A 152 10.11 1.01 46.33
N GLN A 153 9.85 0.03 47.20
CA GLN A 153 9.30 0.33 48.52
C GLN A 153 9.90 -0.59 49.58
N GLN A 154 10.26 0.06 50.68
CA GLN A 154 10.63 -0.47 52.01
C GLN A 154 12.09 -0.84 52.25
N THR A 155 12.87 0.13 52.76
CA THR A 155 13.66 0.10 54.03
C THR A 155 14.49 1.40 54.03
N GLN A 156 14.65 2.21 55.08
CA GLN A 156 14.53 2.06 56.53
C GLN A 156 14.23 3.43 57.15
N ALA A 157 13.34 3.45 58.14
CA ALA A 157 13.47 4.35 59.27
C ALA A 157 14.60 3.82 60.18
N LEU A 158 15.26 4.75 60.90
CA LEU A 158 16.24 4.63 61.99
C LEU A 158 17.68 4.97 61.63
N SER A 159 18.07 6.21 61.98
CA SER A 159 19.28 6.45 62.77
C SER A 159 19.22 7.83 63.44
N SER A 160 19.21 7.78 64.79
CA SER A 160 19.54 8.80 65.81
C SER A 160 18.77 10.12 65.84
#